data_AF-A0A6I1FH58-F1
#
_entry.id   AF-A0A6I1FH58-F1
#
_cell.length_a   1.000
_cell.length_b   1.000
_cell.length_c   1.000
_cell.angle_alpha   90.00
_cell.angle_beta   90.00
_cell.angle_gamma   90.00
#
_symmetry.space_group_name_H-M   'P 1'
#
loop_
_entity.id
_entity.type
_entity.pdbx_description
1 polymer ?
#
loop_
_entity_poly.entity_id
_entity_poly.type
_entity_poly.pdbx_seq_one_letter_code
_entity_poly.pdbx_strand_id
1 'polypeptide(L)'
;MKGTSHAAIGAATGFVAANYVQGTPSETVFLVVLGSISGLIPDLDIDGKLRGKITLSHKMIQLSAQLIGCMMIIYSFMEKTAVDTWYGAGAGLLIIIIASYIKQKHMLTITGIATLVGGISIEERWLILLGVYVVVASFTSHRSYTHSLLGVLFFGMIASDLETSLGIHGIFIACIGGYISHLIADMKVLPFNKRGIKLFLPLSSKEI
;
A
#
# COMPACT_ATOMS: atom_id res chain seq x y z
N MET A 1 -5.16 11.64 -14.13
CA MET A 1 -4.14 12.71 -14.37
C MET A 1 -2.73 12.12 -14.20
N LYS A 2 -1.66 12.88 -13.91
CA LYS A 2 -0.38 12.31 -13.43
C LYS A 2 -0.48 12.08 -11.92
N GLY A 3 0.22 11.07 -11.38
CA GLY A 3 0.25 10.80 -9.93
C GLY A 3 0.68 12.01 -9.07
N THR A 4 1.58 12.86 -9.58
CA THR A 4 1.97 14.11 -8.88
C THR A 4 0.81 15.08 -8.68
N SER A 5 -0.13 15.13 -9.63
CA SER A 5 -1.34 15.95 -9.51
C SER A 5 -2.29 15.39 -8.47
N HIS A 6 -2.46 14.06 -8.42
CA HIS A 6 -3.27 13.40 -7.40
C HIS A 6 -2.70 13.58 -6.00
N ALA A 7 -1.37 13.46 -5.84
CA ALA A 7 -0.69 13.76 -4.58
C ALA A 7 -0.88 15.23 -4.16
N ALA A 8 -0.77 16.18 -5.10
CA ALA A 8 -0.93 17.60 -4.79
C ALA A 8 -2.38 17.95 -4.39
N ILE A 9 -3.38 17.40 -5.07
CA ILE A 9 -4.79 17.57 -4.69
C ILE A 9 -5.04 16.92 -3.32
N GLY A 10 -4.51 15.71 -3.11
CA GLY A 10 -4.54 15.05 -1.81
C GLY A 10 -3.92 15.90 -0.70
N ALA A 11 -2.76 16.51 -0.94
CA ALA A 11 -2.10 17.44 -0.02
C ALA A 11 -3.03 18.62 0.35
N ALA A 12 -3.69 19.20 -0.66
CA ALA A 12 -4.66 20.28 -0.45
C ALA A 12 -5.86 19.81 0.39
N THR A 13 -6.37 18.59 0.14
CA THR A 13 -7.46 18.04 0.99
C THR A 13 -7.03 17.84 2.43
N GLY A 14 -5.78 17.39 2.67
CA GLY A 14 -5.21 17.27 4.01
C GLY A 14 -5.03 18.62 4.71
N PHE A 15 -4.62 19.66 3.97
CA PHE A 15 -4.56 21.03 4.49
C PHE A 15 -5.94 21.55 4.90
N VAL A 16 -6.96 21.32 4.07
CA VAL A 16 -8.35 21.71 4.38
C VAL A 16 -8.86 20.96 5.62
N ALA A 17 -8.59 19.66 5.72
CA ALA A 17 -8.94 18.85 6.89
C ALA A 17 -8.30 19.41 8.17
N ALA A 18 -7.01 19.75 8.12
CA ALA A 18 -6.29 20.34 9.25
C ALA A 18 -6.89 21.67 9.71
N ASN A 19 -7.25 22.55 8.76
CA ASN A 19 -7.89 23.82 9.09
C ASN A 19 -9.31 23.61 9.67
N TYR A 20 -10.05 22.63 9.16
CA TYR A 20 -11.39 22.30 9.65
C TYR A 20 -11.38 21.86 11.11
N VAL A 21 -10.41 21.03 11.50
CA VAL A 21 -10.24 20.57 12.89
C VAL A 21 -9.43 21.52 13.76
N GLN A 22 -9.01 22.67 13.22
CA GLN A 22 -8.15 23.65 13.90
C GLN A 22 -6.86 23.00 14.46
N GLY A 23 -6.26 22.11 13.68
CA GLY A 23 -5.07 21.37 14.08
C GLY A 23 -3.85 22.27 14.28
N THR A 24 -2.94 21.82 15.14
CA THR A 24 -1.62 22.41 15.33
C THR A 24 -0.80 22.41 14.03
N PRO A 25 0.29 23.19 13.94
CA PRO A 25 1.18 23.14 12.78
C PRO A 25 1.73 21.74 12.48
N SER A 26 2.04 20.95 13.51
CA SER A 26 2.50 19.56 13.36
C SER A 26 1.41 18.64 12.81
N GLU A 27 0.19 18.75 13.32
CA GLU A 27 -0.96 17.98 12.81
C GLU A 27 -1.29 18.40 11.38
N THR A 28 -1.15 19.68 11.04
CA THR A 28 -1.35 20.18 9.68
C THR A 28 -0.37 19.51 8.71
N VAL A 29 0.92 19.49 9.03
CA VAL A 29 1.91 18.80 8.20
C VAL A 29 1.57 17.31 8.07
N PHE A 30 1.21 16.67 9.18
CA PHE A 30 0.86 15.25 9.19
C PHE A 30 -0.36 14.95 8.30
N LEU A 31 -1.44 15.72 8.41
CA LEU A 31 -2.66 15.56 7.62
C LEU A 31 -2.44 15.88 6.14
N VAL A 32 -1.58 16.86 5.82
CA VAL A 32 -1.16 17.16 4.43
C VAL A 32 -0.43 15.95 3.83
N VAL A 33 0.49 15.34 4.57
CA VAL A 33 1.21 14.13 4.12
C VAL A 33 0.25 12.96 3.94
N LEU A 34 -0.64 12.72 4.91
CA LEU A 34 -1.65 11.65 4.81
C LEU A 34 -2.60 11.86 3.63
N GLY A 35 -3.06 13.09 3.40
CA GLY A 35 -3.87 13.42 2.22
C GLY A 35 -3.12 13.16 0.92
N SER A 36 -1.82 13.52 0.86
CA SER A 36 -0.95 13.27 -0.29
C SER A 36 -0.79 11.79 -0.60
N ILE A 37 -0.54 10.97 0.44
CA ILE A 37 -0.44 9.52 0.33
C ILE A 37 -1.79 8.93 -0.09
N SER A 38 -2.88 9.37 0.51
CA SER A 38 -4.22 8.83 0.26
C SER A 38 -4.73 9.14 -1.14
N GLY A 39 -4.37 10.30 -1.69
CA GLY A 39 -4.61 10.63 -3.10
C GLY A 39 -3.85 9.74 -4.08
N LEU A 40 -2.84 8.98 -3.63
CA LEU A 40 -2.09 8.03 -4.45
C LEU A 40 -2.54 6.58 -4.28
N ILE A 41 -3.32 6.27 -3.25
CA ILE A 41 -3.73 4.90 -2.92
C ILE A 41 -4.55 4.22 -4.03
N PRO A 42 -5.46 4.90 -4.74
CA PRO A 42 -6.18 4.27 -5.85
C PRO A 42 -5.26 3.71 -6.94
N ASP A 43 -4.11 4.35 -7.17
CA ASP A 43 -3.09 3.93 -8.15
C ASP A 43 -2.12 2.85 -7.63
N LEU A 44 -2.32 2.34 -6.40
CA LEU A 44 -1.60 1.17 -5.84
C LEU A 44 -2.16 -0.15 -6.38
N ASP A 45 -2.24 -0.32 -7.69
CA ASP A 45 -2.71 -1.54 -8.34
C ASP A 45 -1.67 -2.15 -9.30
N ILE A 46 -1.98 -3.33 -9.86
CA ILE A 46 -0.99 -4.21 -10.51
C ILE A 46 -0.26 -3.56 -11.71
N ASP A 47 -0.95 -2.64 -12.41
CA ASP A 47 -0.46 -1.92 -13.60
C ASP A 47 -0.19 -0.43 -13.34
N GLY A 48 -0.35 0.03 -12.11
CA GLY A 48 -0.07 1.40 -11.72
C GLY A 48 1.41 1.74 -11.91
N LYS A 49 1.71 2.80 -12.68
CA LYS A 49 3.09 3.31 -12.87
C LYS A 49 3.77 3.67 -11.54
N LEU A 50 2.97 3.85 -10.49
CA LEU A 50 3.38 4.21 -9.15
C LEU A 50 4.01 3.03 -8.38
N ARG A 51 3.59 1.80 -8.69
CA ARG A 51 4.10 0.57 -8.07
C ARG A 51 5.62 0.48 -8.13
N GLY A 52 6.22 0.76 -9.29
CA GLY A 52 7.67 0.70 -9.48
C GLY A 52 8.45 1.80 -8.76
N LYS A 53 7.76 2.85 -8.26
CA LYS A 53 8.37 3.95 -7.51
C LYS A 53 8.18 3.83 -6.00
N ILE A 54 7.07 3.24 -5.55
CA ILE A 54 6.77 3.06 -4.13
C ILE A 54 7.39 1.78 -3.58
N THR A 55 7.34 0.69 -4.36
CA THR A 55 7.94 -0.57 -3.90
C THR A 55 9.45 -0.56 -4.09
N LEU A 56 10.15 -1.21 -3.17
CA LEU A 56 11.57 -1.47 -3.29
C LEU A 56 11.87 -2.24 -4.58
N SER A 57 13.06 -2.03 -5.15
CA SER A 57 13.49 -2.82 -6.30
C SER A 57 13.52 -4.30 -5.92
N HIS A 58 12.89 -5.16 -6.75
CA HIS A 58 12.95 -6.61 -6.53
C HIS A 58 14.39 -7.12 -6.42
N LYS A 59 15.36 -6.49 -7.10
CA LYS A 59 16.78 -6.82 -6.97
C LYS A 59 17.34 -6.59 -5.57
N MET A 60 16.86 -5.55 -4.88
CA MET A 60 17.29 -5.27 -3.51
C MET A 60 16.74 -6.32 -2.56
N ILE A 61 15.44 -6.66 -2.68
CA ILE A 61 14.84 -7.73 -1.87
C ILE A 61 15.49 -9.09 -2.15
N GLN A 62 15.77 -9.39 -3.42
CA GLN A 62 16.52 -10.58 -3.83
C GLN A 62 17.89 -10.62 -3.14
N LEU A 63 18.67 -9.55 -3.27
CA LEU A 63 20.01 -9.48 -2.70
C LEU A 63 19.98 -9.63 -1.18
N SER A 64 19.08 -8.93 -0.49
CA SER A 64 18.93 -9.04 0.97
C SER A 64 18.57 -10.46 1.39
N ALA A 65 17.58 -11.09 0.74
CA ALA A 65 17.18 -12.46 1.07
C ALA A 65 18.29 -13.47 0.75
N GLN A 66 19.03 -13.29 -0.33
CA GLN A 66 20.16 -14.14 -0.69
C GLN A 66 21.32 -14.00 0.29
N LEU A 67 21.62 -12.79 0.76
CA LEU A 67 22.61 -12.55 1.81
C LEU A 67 22.18 -13.23 3.12
N ILE A 68 20.91 -13.14 3.50
CA ILE A 68 20.37 -13.85 4.67
C ILE A 68 20.52 -15.37 4.49
N GLY A 69 20.15 -15.92 3.33
CA GLY A 69 20.30 -17.34 3.05
C GLY A 69 21.75 -17.82 3.09
N CYS A 70 22.70 -17.04 2.55
CA CYS A 70 24.13 -17.33 2.65
C CYS A 70 24.61 -17.30 4.10
N MET A 71 24.22 -16.30 4.88
CA MET A 71 24.56 -16.22 6.30
C MET A 71 24.00 -17.41 7.08
N MET A 72 22.77 -17.85 6.78
CA MET A 72 22.17 -19.03 7.41
C MET A 72 22.95 -20.31 7.08
N ILE A 73 23.39 -20.49 5.83
CA ILE A 73 24.22 -21.63 5.44
C ILE A 73 25.54 -21.60 6.23
N ILE A 74 26.23 -20.46 6.26
CA ILE A 74 27.51 -20.32 6.99
C ILE A 74 27.31 -20.62 8.48
N TYR A 75 26.27 -20.03 9.09
CA TYR A 75 25.95 -20.23 10.50
C TYR A 75 25.63 -21.71 10.81
N SER A 76 24.95 -22.42 9.93
CA SER A 76 24.61 -23.83 10.13
C SER A 76 25.83 -24.76 10.29
N PHE A 77 26.99 -24.38 9.73
CA PHE A 77 28.24 -25.12 9.91
C PHE A 77 28.91 -24.87 11.27
N MET A 78 28.42 -23.91 12.05
CA MET A 78 28.85 -23.67 13.43
C MET A 78 28.06 -24.53 14.43
N GLU A 79 26.97 -25.16 14.00
CA GLU A 79 26.16 -26.03 14.85
C GLU A 79 26.85 -27.36 15.15
N LYS A 80 26.54 -27.91 16.33
CA LYS A 80 27.22 -29.11 16.85
C LYS A 80 26.66 -30.42 16.32
N THR A 81 25.44 -30.42 15.80
CA THR A 81 24.79 -31.63 15.28
C THR A 81 24.72 -31.58 13.76
N ALA A 82 25.00 -32.72 13.11
CA ALA A 82 24.89 -32.84 11.66
C ALA A 82 23.46 -32.54 11.17
N VAL A 83 22.46 -32.86 11.99
CA VAL A 83 21.04 -32.65 11.67
C VAL A 83 20.74 -31.15 11.55
N ASP A 84 21.17 -30.35 12.53
CA ASP A 84 20.95 -28.89 12.53
C ASP A 84 21.72 -28.21 11.39
N THR A 85 22.92 -28.69 11.08
CA THR A 85 23.69 -28.22 9.91
C THR A 85 22.93 -28.44 8.61
N TRP A 86 22.41 -29.65 8.36
CA TRP A 86 21.68 -29.93 7.13
C TRP A 86 20.35 -29.15 7.04
N TYR A 87 19.64 -28.98 8.17
CA TYR A 87 18.42 -28.17 8.19
C TYR A 87 18.71 -26.69 7.90
N GLY A 88 19.72 -26.11 8.55
CA GLY A 88 20.10 -24.71 8.34
C GLY A 88 20.59 -24.45 6.92
N ALA A 89 21.45 -25.33 6.40
CA ALA A 89 21.94 -25.23 5.02
C ALA A 89 20.81 -25.39 3.99
N GLY A 90 19.92 -26.36 4.20
CA GLY A 90 18.75 -26.57 3.36
C GLY A 90 17.79 -25.38 3.37
N ALA A 91 17.50 -24.81 4.54
CA ALA A 91 16.66 -23.62 4.67
C ALA A 91 17.27 -22.39 4.00
N GLY A 92 18.58 -22.14 4.18
CA GLY A 92 19.27 -21.03 3.53
C GLY A 92 19.29 -21.18 2.00
N LEU A 93 19.52 -22.39 1.49
CA LEU A 93 19.45 -22.67 0.05
C LEU A 93 18.04 -22.44 -0.51
N LEU A 94 17.01 -22.90 0.20
CA LEU A 94 15.61 -22.69 -0.18
C LEU A 94 15.30 -21.18 -0.29
N ILE A 95 15.72 -20.38 0.69
CA ILE A 95 15.53 -18.92 0.68
C ILE A 95 16.19 -18.29 -0.55
N ILE A 96 17.43 -18.68 -0.87
CA ILE A 96 18.15 -18.18 -2.06
C ILE A 96 17.38 -18.51 -3.34
N ILE A 97 16.91 -19.75 -3.48
CA ILE A 97 16.16 -20.21 -4.66
C ILE A 97 14.84 -19.44 -4.78
N ILE A 98 14.02 -19.40 -3.73
CA ILE A 98 12.73 -18.70 -3.74
C ILE A 98 12.93 -17.21 -4.05
N ALA A 99 13.91 -16.57 -3.42
CA ALA A 99 14.22 -15.16 -3.65
C ALA A 99 14.53 -14.89 -5.12
N SER A 100 15.31 -15.76 -5.78
CA SER A 100 15.68 -15.59 -7.19
C SER A 100 14.48 -15.51 -8.16
N TYR A 101 13.32 -16.07 -7.79
CA TYR A 101 12.09 -16.00 -8.57
C TYR A 101 11.24 -14.74 -8.30
N ILE A 102 11.60 -13.91 -7.32
CA ILE A 102 10.88 -12.66 -7.02
C ILE A 102 11.06 -11.66 -8.17
N LYS A 103 9.95 -11.32 -8.83
CA LYS A 103 9.90 -10.31 -9.90
C LYS A 103 9.23 -9.04 -9.41
N GLN A 104 9.38 -7.94 -10.16
CA GLN A 104 8.69 -6.68 -9.84
C GLN A 104 7.17 -6.85 -9.65
N LYS A 105 6.56 -7.77 -10.41
CA LYS A 105 5.14 -8.14 -10.32
C LYS A 105 4.72 -8.80 -8.99
N HIS A 106 5.65 -9.18 -8.11
CA HIS A 106 5.34 -9.71 -6.77
C HIS A 106 5.50 -8.67 -5.66
N MET A 107 6.22 -7.58 -5.92
CA MET A 107 6.58 -6.61 -4.90
C MET A 107 5.39 -6.02 -4.14
N LEU A 108 4.29 -5.68 -4.83
CA LEU A 108 3.12 -5.11 -4.17
C LEU A 108 2.44 -6.12 -3.25
N THR A 109 2.34 -7.38 -3.68
CA THR A 109 1.82 -8.48 -2.85
C THR A 109 2.71 -8.73 -1.63
N ILE A 110 4.04 -8.74 -1.82
CA ILE A 110 5.02 -8.89 -0.72
C ILE A 110 4.86 -7.74 0.27
N THR A 111 4.72 -6.50 -0.20
CA THR A 111 4.46 -5.34 0.67
C THR A 111 3.15 -5.50 1.43
N GLY A 112 2.05 -5.88 0.77
CA GLY A 112 0.77 -6.10 1.44
C GLY A 112 0.83 -7.20 2.51
N ILE A 113 1.51 -8.33 2.21
CA ILE A 113 1.73 -9.41 3.19
C ILE A 113 2.60 -8.92 4.35
N ALA A 114 3.68 -8.19 4.07
CA ALA A 114 4.55 -7.65 5.12
C ALA A 114 3.81 -6.67 6.03
N THR A 115 2.98 -5.77 5.47
CA THR A 115 2.12 -4.87 6.23
C THR A 115 1.08 -5.64 7.04
N LEU A 116 0.46 -6.67 6.48
CA LEU A 116 -0.50 -7.52 7.17
C LEU A 116 0.13 -8.24 8.38
N VAL A 117 1.26 -8.91 8.16
CA VAL A 117 2.01 -9.60 9.23
C VAL A 117 2.47 -8.60 10.28
N GLY A 118 2.99 -7.44 9.87
CA GLY A 118 3.38 -6.37 10.78
C GLY A 118 2.20 -5.89 11.64
N GLY A 119 1.03 -5.67 11.04
CA GLY A 119 -0.20 -5.29 11.74
C GLY A 119 -0.66 -6.35 12.74
N ILE A 120 -0.57 -7.64 12.39
CA ILE A 120 -0.86 -8.74 13.33
C ILE A 120 0.13 -8.73 14.50
N SER A 121 1.43 -8.59 14.22
CA SER A 121 2.48 -8.62 15.25
C SER A 121 2.39 -7.47 16.25
N ILE A 122 1.80 -6.34 15.87
CA ILE A 122 1.61 -5.18 16.76
C ILE A 122 0.15 -4.97 17.17
N GLU A 123 -0.73 -5.91 16.82
CA GLU A 123 -2.17 -5.91 17.15
C GLU A 123 -2.95 -4.67 16.67
N GLU A 124 -2.49 -4.01 15.60
CA GLU A 124 -3.11 -2.80 15.06
C GLU A 124 -4.07 -3.12 13.90
N ARG A 125 -5.38 -2.98 14.15
CA ARG A 125 -6.43 -3.33 13.19
C ARG A 125 -6.32 -2.58 11.86
N TRP A 126 -6.01 -1.28 11.90
CA TRP A 126 -5.90 -0.48 10.68
C TRP A 126 -4.77 -0.96 9.76
N LEU A 127 -3.65 -1.44 10.32
CA LEU A 127 -2.55 -2.03 9.56
C LEU A 127 -2.90 -3.38 8.96
N ILE A 128 -3.63 -4.21 9.72
CA ILE A 128 -4.14 -5.49 9.22
C ILE A 128 -5.06 -5.24 8.02
N LEU A 129 -6.02 -4.33 8.15
CA LEU A 129 -6.93 -3.96 7.07
C LEU A 129 -6.20 -3.34 5.87
N LEU A 130 -5.19 -2.49 6.11
CA LEU A 130 -4.34 -1.93 5.05
C LEU A 130 -3.56 -3.03 4.31
N GLY A 131 -3.01 -4.01 5.03
CA GLY A 131 -2.35 -5.16 4.44
C GLY A 131 -3.29 -5.95 3.54
N VAL A 132 -4.50 -6.27 4.01
CA VAL A 132 -5.54 -6.93 3.21
C VAL A 132 -5.88 -6.12 1.96
N TYR A 133 -6.11 -4.81 2.10
CA TYR A 133 -6.41 -3.91 0.98
C TYR A 133 -5.32 -3.97 -0.09
N VAL A 134 -4.05 -3.87 0.29
CA VAL A 134 -2.90 -3.88 -0.64
C VAL A 134 -2.74 -5.25 -1.30
N VAL A 135 -2.92 -6.35 -0.55
CA VAL A 135 -2.89 -7.71 -1.12
C VAL A 135 -3.96 -7.87 -2.18
N VAL A 136 -5.21 -7.48 -1.89
CA VAL A 136 -6.31 -7.55 -2.86
C VAL A 136 -6.00 -6.68 -4.08
N ALA A 137 -5.57 -5.43 -3.87
CA ALA A 137 -5.20 -4.51 -4.94
C ALA A 137 -4.11 -5.07 -5.87
N SER A 138 -3.19 -5.87 -5.32
CA SER A 138 -2.10 -6.50 -6.08
C SER A 138 -2.55 -7.56 -7.09
N PHE A 139 -3.79 -8.05 -6.98
CA PHE A 139 -4.40 -9.03 -7.90
C PHE A 139 -5.49 -8.43 -8.79
N THR A 140 -5.83 -7.16 -8.59
CA THR A 140 -6.89 -6.48 -9.35
C THR A 140 -6.32 -5.65 -10.48
N SER A 141 -7.05 -5.58 -11.60
CA SER A 141 -6.66 -4.76 -12.75
C SER A 141 -6.75 -3.27 -12.43
N HIS A 142 -5.95 -2.46 -13.13
CA HIS A 142 -5.98 -1.01 -12.93
C HIS A 142 -7.38 -0.44 -13.18
N ARG A 143 -7.82 0.47 -12.29
CA ARG A 143 -9.16 1.11 -12.29
C ARG A 143 -10.34 0.18 -12.02
N SER A 144 -10.12 -0.89 -11.26
CA SER A 144 -11.19 -1.78 -10.80
C SER A 144 -11.53 -1.53 -9.32
N TYR A 145 -11.15 -2.44 -8.43
CA TYR A 145 -11.42 -2.40 -7.00
C TYR A 145 -10.99 -1.09 -6.33
N THR A 146 -9.75 -0.64 -6.60
CA THR A 146 -9.19 0.61 -6.04
C THR A 146 -9.84 1.88 -6.59
N HIS A 147 -10.66 1.77 -7.64
CA HIS A 147 -11.38 2.89 -8.25
C HIS A 147 -12.90 2.70 -8.16
N SER A 148 -13.36 2.04 -7.08
CA SER A 148 -14.76 1.73 -6.83
C SER A 148 -15.24 2.31 -5.50
N LEU A 149 -16.55 2.44 -5.34
CA LEU A 149 -17.16 2.82 -4.06
C LEU A 149 -16.82 1.82 -2.96
N LEU A 150 -16.69 0.53 -3.31
CA LEU A 150 -16.23 -0.50 -2.37
C LEU A 150 -14.81 -0.20 -1.87
N GLY A 151 -13.91 0.25 -2.76
CA GLY A 151 -12.57 0.71 -2.41
C GLY A 151 -12.59 1.90 -1.45
N VAL A 152 -13.45 2.89 -1.70
CA VAL A 152 -13.64 4.06 -0.81
C VAL A 152 -14.12 3.61 0.57
N LEU A 153 -15.15 2.76 0.63
CA LEU A 153 -15.72 2.30 1.90
C LEU A 153 -14.70 1.51 2.72
N PHE A 154 -13.96 0.60 2.08
CA PHE A 154 -12.94 -0.17 2.76
C PHE A 154 -11.78 0.73 3.22
N PHE A 155 -11.29 1.63 2.36
CA PHE A 155 -10.26 2.57 2.77
C PHE A 155 -10.74 3.54 3.87
N GLY A 156 -12.03 3.88 3.90
CA GLY A 156 -12.64 4.64 4.98
C GLY A 156 -12.61 3.92 6.32
N MET A 157 -12.86 2.61 6.36
CA MET A 157 -12.71 1.84 7.60
C MET A 157 -11.25 1.87 8.10
N ILE A 158 -10.28 1.72 7.20
CA ILE A 158 -8.85 1.84 7.53
C ILE A 158 -8.54 3.21 8.12
N ALA A 159 -9.00 4.28 7.47
CA ALA A 159 -8.75 5.65 7.89
C ALA A 159 -9.42 5.98 9.24
N SER A 160 -10.63 5.44 9.50
CA SER A 160 -11.33 5.61 10.78
C SER A 160 -10.62 4.90 11.92
N ASP A 161 -10.12 3.69 11.66
CA ASP A 161 -9.35 2.93 12.64
C ASP A 161 -8.01 3.60 12.94
N LEU A 162 -7.34 4.14 11.91
CA LEU A 162 -6.11 4.91 12.05
C LEU A 162 -6.34 6.18 12.89
N GLU A 163 -7.42 6.91 12.63
CA GLU A 163 -7.80 8.09 13.42
C GLU A 163 -7.99 7.72 14.89
N THR A 164 -8.71 6.63 15.15
CA THR A 164 -8.97 6.15 16.52
C THR A 164 -7.68 5.70 17.22
N SER A 165 -6.80 4.99 16.50
CA SER A 165 -5.52 4.48 17.02
C SER A 165 -4.55 5.62 17.37
N LEU A 166 -4.46 6.65 16.53
CA LEU A 166 -3.54 7.78 16.75
C LEU A 166 -4.13 8.91 17.61
N GLY A 167 -5.46 8.98 17.73
CA GLY A 167 -6.14 10.05 18.47
C GLY A 167 -6.02 11.44 17.84
N ILE A 168 -5.61 11.52 16.56
CA ILE A 168 -5.44 12.79 15.83
C ILE A 168 -6.68 13.01 14.96
N HIS A 169 -7.51 13.98 15.35
CA HIS A 169 -8.71 14.33 14.60
C HIS A 169 -8.39 14.82 13.18
N GLY A 170 -9.23 14.44 12.22
CA GLY A 170 -9.12 14.88 10.83
C GLY A 170 -8.33 13.93 9.93
N ILE A 171 -7.73 12.87 10.47
CA ILE A 171 -7.11 11.78 9.68
C ILE A 171 -8.14 11.20 8.70
N PHE A 172 -9.33 10.86 9.17
CA PHE A 172 -10.39 10.28 8.35
C PHE A 172 -10.75 11.21 7.19
N ILE A 173 -10.93 12.50 7.49
CA ILE A 173 -11.29 13.52 6.50
C ILE A 173 -10.15 13.71 5.48
N ALA A 174 -8.89 13.79 5.93
CA ALA A 174 -7.74 13.91 5.05
C ALA A 174 -7.57 12.70 4.13
N CYS A 175 -7.73 11.49 4.68
CA CYS A 175 -7.57 10.24 3.94
C CYS A 175 -8.69 10.03 2.92
N ILE A 176 -9.95 10.13 3.34
CA ILE A 176 -11.10 9.95 2.44
C ILE A 176 -11.19 11.10 1.44
N GLY A 177 -10.92 12.34 1.87
CA GLY A 177 -10.83 13.49 0.98
C GLY A 177 -9.78 13.29 -0.11
N GLY A 178 -8.58 12.84 0.26
CA GLY A 178 -7.52 12.53 -0.69
C GLY A 178 -7.93 11.43 -1.68
N TYR A 179 -8.46 10.31 -1.19
CA TYR A 179 -8.89 9.18 -2.03
C TYR A 179 -10.03 9.58 -2.99
N ILE A 180 -11.07 10.26 -2.48
CA ILE A 180 -12.20 10.71 -3.29
C ILE A 180 -11.75 11.75 -4.31
N SER A 181 -10.84 12.65 -3.95
CA SER A 181 -10.31 13.63 -4.89
C SER A 181 -9.61 12.99 -6.09
N HIS A 182 -8.93 11.85 -5.88
CA HIS A 182 -8.36 11.06 -6.97
C HIS A 182 -9.44 10.51 -7.89
N LEU A 183 -10.47 9.88 -7.33
CA LEU A 183 -11.59 9.34 -8.10
C LEU A 183 -12.26 10.41 -8.95
N ILE A 184 -12.61 11.56 -8.35
CA ILE A 184 -13.25 12.68 -9.03
C ILE A 184 -12.37 13.17 -10.18
N ALA A 185 -11.07 13.33 -9.93
CA ALA A 185 -10.10 13.75 -10.94
C ALA A 185 -9.99 12.76 -12.12
N ASP A 186 -10.33 11.49 -11.90
CA ASP A 186 -10.29 10.41 -12.89
C ASP A 186 -11.68 10.05 -13.50
N MET A 187 -12.74 10.81 -13.21
CA MET A 187 -14.04 10.70 -13.89
C MET A 187 -13.99 11.26 -15.33
N LYS A 188 -14.83 10.73 -16.25
CA LYS A 188 -14.94 11.25 -17.64
C LYS A 188 -15.63 12.60 -17.73
N VAL A 189 -16.37 12.98 -16.70
CA VAL A 189 -17.07 14.28 -16.64
C VAL A 189 -16.08 15.45 -16.77
N LEU A 190 -14.81 15.26 -16.39
CA LEU A 190 -13.78 16.27 -16.57
C LEU A 190 -13.21 16.25 -18.01
N PRO A 191 -13.13 17.42 -18.69
CA PRO A 191 -12.79 17.50 -20.12
C PRO A 191 -11.37 17.02 -20.44
N PHE A 192 -10.52 16.89 -19.43
CA PHE A 192 -9.11 16.49 -19.58
C PHE A 192 -8.91 14.98 -19.49
N ASN A 193 -9.96 14.18 -19.24
CA ASN A 193 -9.82 12.74 -19.07
C ASN A 193 -10.68 11.93 -20.05
N LYS A 194 -10.00 11.12 -20.88
CA LYS A 194 -10.64 10.30 -21.92
C LYS A 194 -11.10 8.92 -21.42
N ARG A 195 -10.67 8.51 -20.21
CA ARG A 195 -10.95 7.19 -19.62
C ARG A 195 -11.55 7.36 -18.23
N GLY A 196 -12.71 6.75 -17.99
CA GLY A 196 -13.45 6.90 -16.73
C GLY A 196 -13.08 5.87 -15.68
N ILE A 197 -13.86 5.90 -14.60
CA ILE A 197 -13.80 4.94 -13.51
C ILE A 197 -15.10 4.15 -13.42
N LYS A 198 -15.02 2.90 -12.98
CA LYS A 198 -16.17 2.00 -12.84
C LYS A 198 -16.58 1.95 -11.37
N LEU A 199 -17.17 3.04 -10.89
CA LEU A 199 -17.48 3.27 -9.46
C LEU A 199 -18.29 2.14 -8.82
N PHE A 200 -19.15 1.48 -9.57
CA PHE A 200 -20.09 0.48 -9.06
C PHE A 200 -19.59 -0.96 -9.18
N LEU A 201 -18.31 -1.21 -9.47
CA LEU A 201 -17.78 -2.58 -9.42
C LEU A 201 -17.89 -3.17 -8.00
N PRO A 202 -18.19 -4.48 -7.87
CA PRO A 202 -18.42 -5.47 -8.94
C PRO A 202 -19.85 -5.50 -9.50
N LEU A 203 -20.77 -4.68 -8.98
CA LEU A 203 -22.20 -4.70 -9.33
C LEU A 203 -22.49 -4.16 -10.74
N SER A 204 -21.68 -3.22 -11.25
CA SER A 204 -21.85 -2.64 -12.57
C SER A 204 -20.52 -2.17 -13.17
N SER A 205 -20.33 -2.42 -14.46
CA SER A 205 -19.14 -2.04 -15.21
C SER A 205 -19.29 -0.72 -16.00
N LYS A 206 -20.37 0.04 -15.77
CA LYS A 206 -20.59 1.35 -16.41
C LYS A 206 -19.50 2.33 -15.96
N GLU A 207 -18.93 3.05 -16.93
CA GLU A 207 -17.93 4.08 -16.70
C GLU A 207 -18.61 5.43 -16.47
N ILE A 208 -18.08 6.20 -15.53
CA ILE A 208 -18.49 7.57 -15.21
C ILE A 208 -17.27 8.49 -15.30
#